data_AF-A0A939F7S9-F1
#
_entry.id   AF-A0A939F7S9-F1
#
_cell.length_a   1.000
_cell.length_b   1.000
_cell.length_c   1.000
_cell.angle_alpha   90.00
_cell.angle_beta   90.00
_cell.angle_gamma   90.00
#
_symmetry.space_group_name_H-M   'P 1'
#
loop_
_entity.id
_entity.type
_entity.pdbx_description
1 polymer ?
#
loop_
_entity_poly.entity_id
_entity_poly.type
_entity_poly.pdbx_seq_one_letter_code
_entity_poly.pdbx_strand_id
1 'polypeptide(L)'
;MTSTCFEDAGEPGDCRICDEFVYKGERYSKTLCLECGPAVAQARRFRLSLARVNAILRIQDDYCAICGDSPGDGAASGPIWWQIDHDHACCTGCPKCVRGLLCLPCNVRLGHYEDQLRRGRLDGWRVQNVDDYLANPPAQSTEARKLHPDDNGWARVRYTAFTWRTLTWKRQG
;
A
#
# COMPACT_ATOMS: atom_id res chain seq x y z
N MET A 1 -0.63 19.97 -5.44
CA MET A 1 -1.95 19.49 -5.92
C MET A 1 -1.83 19.20 -7.41
N THR A 2 -1.38 18.01 -7.79
CA THR A 2 -1.49 17.56 -9.18
C THR A 2 -2.86 16.91 -9.30
N SER A 3 -3.84 17.71 -9.70
CA SER A 3 -5.16 17.24 -10.11
C SER A 3 -4.94 16.32 -11.31
N THR A 4 -4.93 15.01 -11.09
CA THR A 4 -5.07 14.04 -12.19
C THR A 4 -6.56 13.81 -12.43
N CYS A 5 -7.31 14.87 -12.69
CA CYS A 5 -8.58 14.72 -13.36
C CYS A 5 -8.26 14.37 -14.81
N PHE A 6 -8.35 13.09 -15.15
CA PHE A 6 -8.32 12.67 -16.54
C PHE A 6 -9.57 13.25 -17.21
N GLU A 7 -9.38 14.10 -18.22
CA GLU A 7 -10.47 14.84 -18.90
C GLU A 7 -11.52 13.89 -19.53
N ASP A 8 -11.17 12.62 -19.74
CA ASP A 8 -12.08 11.55 -20.12
C ASP A 8 -12.17 10.48 -19.02
N ALA A 9 -12.91 10.77 -17.94
CA ALA A 9 -13.16 9.83 -16.85
C ALA A 9 -13.80 8.50 -17.32
N GLY A 10 -14.37 8.46 -18.53
CA GLY A 10 -15.10 7.31 -19.07
C GLY A 10 -16.56 7.29 -18.62
N GLU A 11 -17.39 6.49 -19.30
CA GLU A 11 -18.80 6.30 -18.95
C GLU A 11 -18.96 5.59 -17.59
N PRO A 12 -20.09 5.78 -16.87
CA PRO A 12 -20.39 5.05 -15.64
C PRO A 12 -20.26 3.53 -15.77
N GLY A 13 -20.04 2.85 -14.65
CA GLY A 13 -19.97 1.39 -14.60
C GLY A 13 -18.99 0.88 -13.55
N ASP A 14 -18.76 -0.42 -13.54
CA ASP A 14 -18.08 -1.08 -12.42
C ASP A 14 -16.57 -0.86 -12.44
N CYS A 15 -15.98 -0.75 -11.25
CA CYS A 15 -14.55 -0.81 -11.05
C CYS A 15 -14.07 -2.25 -11.23
N ARG A 16 -13.09 -2.51 -12.12
CA ARG A 16 -12.58 -3.88 -12.37
C ARG A 16 -11.86 -4.53 -11.18
N ILE A 17 -11.70 -3.80 -10.07
CA ILE A 17 -11.00 -4.26 -8.88
C ILE A 17 -11.99 -4.51 -7.76
N CYS A 18 -12.72 -3.51 -7.30
CA CYS A 18 -13.63 -3.65 -6.17
C CYS A 18 -15.09 -3.93 -6.56
N ASP A 19 -15.40 -4.05 -7.86
CA ASP A 19 -16.74 -4.23 -8.43
C ASP A 19 -17.76 -3.12 -8.08
N GLU A 20 -17.36 -2.07 -7.36
CA GLU A 20 -18.23 -0.93 -7.05
C GLU A 20 -18.60 -0.17 -8.31
N PHE A 21 -19.89 0.21 -8.41
CA PHE A 21 -20.39 1.03 -9.51
C PHE A 21 -19.87 2.46 -9.35
N VAL A 22 -19.18 2.97 -10.37
CA VAL A 22 -18.57 4.31 -10.36
C VAL A 22 -19.34 5.24 -11.28
N TYR A 23 -19.77 6.39 -10.74
CA TYR A 23 -20.47 7.41 -11.52
C TYR A 23 -19.52 8.20 -12.44
N LYS A 24 -20.10 8.90 -13.41
CA LYS A 24 -19.35 9.76 -14.34
C LYS A 24 -18.64 10.87 -13.57
N GLY A 25 -17.33 11.03 -13.80
CA GLY A 25 -16.50 12.01 -13.09
C GLY A 25 -15.83 11.49 -11.81
N GLU A 26 -16.20 10.29 -11.32
CA GLU A 26 -15.63 9.66 -10.12
C GLU A 26 -14.65 8.53 -10.45
N ARG A 27 -14.16 8.50 -11.70
CA ARG A 27 -13.23 7.48 -12.18
C ARG A 27 -11.80 8.00 -12.21
N TYR A 28 -10.87 7.14 -11.82
CA TYR A 28 -9.44 7.35 -12.04
C TYR A 28 -9.03 6.98 -13.47
N SER A 29 -9.67 5.97 -14.05
CA SER A 29 -9.48 5.58 -15.44
C SER A 29 -10.73 4.86 -15.97
N LYS A 30 -10.73 4.51 -17.26
CA LYS A 30 -11.81 3.74 -17.91
C LYS A 30 -12.27 2.48 -17.16
N THR A 31 -11.42 1.91 -16.31
CA THR A 31 -11.72 0.65 -15.58
C THR A 31 -11.54 0.74 -14.06
N LEU A 32 -11.12 1.87 -13.50
CA LEU A 32 -10.74 1.98 -12.08
C LEU A 32 -11.40 3.19 -11.40
N CYS A 33 -11.91 2.99 -10.19
CA CYS A 33 -12.39 4.05 -9.31
C CYS A 33 -11.24 4.91 -8.76
N LEU A 34 -11.58 6.07 -8.17
CA LEU A 34 -10.63 7.00 -7.55
C LEU A 34 -9.84 6.42 -6.36
N GLU A 35 -10.28 5.31 -5.77
CA GLU A 35 -9.57 4.65 -4.67
C GLU A 35 -8.58 3.59 -5.17
N CYS A 36 -9.06 2.67 -6.02
CA CYS A 36 -8.29 1.56 -6.57
C CYS A 36 -7.24 2.02 -7.61
N GLY A 37 -7.55 3.07 -8.37
CA GLY A 37 -6.67 3.62 -9.39
C GLY A 37 -5.30 4.05 -8.86
N PRO A 38 -5.26 4.96 -7.85
CA PRO A 38 -4.02 5.35 -7.20
C PRO A 38 -3.24 4.19 -6.56
N ALA A 39 -3.93 3.21 -5.98
CA ALA A 39 -3.31 2.00 -5.43
C ALA A 39 -2.56 1.19 -6.51
N VAL A 40 -3.22 0.99 -7.67
CA VAL A 40 -2.58 0.35 -8.83
C VAL A 40 -1.41 1.18 -9.36
N ALA A 41 -1.56 2.50 -9.43
CA ALA A 41 -0.51 3.39 -9.88
C ALA A 41 0.72 3.36 -8.95
N GLN A 42 0.50 3.33 -7.63
CA GLN A 42 1.57 3.19 -6.64
C GLN A 42 2.30 1.86 -6.81
N ALA A 43 1.58 0.74 -6.89
CA ALA A 43 2.17 -0.59 -7.08
C ALA A 43 3.02 -0.69 -8.37
N ARG A 44 2.56 -0.09 -9.46
CA ARG A 44 3.24 -0.09 -10.76
C ARG A 44 4.62 0.60 -10.72
N ARG A 45 4.83 1.60 -9.86
CA ARG A 45 6.15 2.26 -9.69
C ARG A 45 7.22 1.26 -9.24
N PHE A 46 6.83 0.21 -8.54
CA PHE A 46 7.71 -0.86 -8.04
C PHE A 46 7.61 -2.14 -8.87
N ARG A 47 6.92 -2.09 -10.01
CA ARG A 47 6.65 -3.25 -10.90
C ARG A 47 5.92 -4.38 -10.16
N LEU A 48 5.09 -4.03 -9.18
CA LEU A 48 4.23 -4.95 -8.46
C LEU A 48 2.81 -4.92 -9.04
N SER A 49 2.10 -6.04 -8.93
CA SER A 49 0.64 -6.05 -9.05
C SER A 49 0.02 -5.55 -7.74
N LEU A 50 -1.25 -5.12 -7.78
CA LEU A 50 -1.97 -4.77 -6.55
C LEU A 50 -2.09 -5.98 -5.62
N ALA A 51 -2.36 -7.17 -6.16
CA ALA A 51 -2.42 -8.40 -5.37
C ALA A 51 -1.09 -8.68 -4.65
N ARG A 52 0.04 -8.35 -5.27
CA ARG A 52 1.35 -8.48 -4.64
C ARG A 52 1.52 -7.54 -3.45
N VAL A 53 1.00 -6.31 -3.54
CA VAL A 53 0.99 -5.36 -2.43
C VAL A 53 0.04 -5.83 -1.32
N ASN A 54 -1.15 -6.32 -1.69
CA ASN A 54 -2.11 -6.87 -0.75
C ASN A 54 -1.53 -8.06 0.04
N ALA A 55 -0.77 -8.95 -0.60
CA ALA A 55 -0.12 -10.09 0.06
C ALA A 55 0.90 -9.65 1.14
N ILE A 56 1.63 -8.55 0.88
CA ILE A 56 2.58 -7.99 1.85
C ILE A 56 1.82 -7.38 3.04
N LEU A 57 0.73 -6.64 2.79
CA LEU A 57 -0.08 -6.10 3.88
C LEU A 57 -0.78 -7.18 4.69
N ARG A 58 -1.25 -8.25 4.04
CA ARG A 58 -1.91 -9.38 4.70
C ARG A 58 -0.99 -10.03 5.73
N ILE A 59 0.28 -10.28 5.41
CA ILE A 59 1.23 -10.87 6.36
C ILE A 59 1.78 -9.85 7.38
N GLN A 60 1.53 -8.55 7.15
CA GLN A 60 1.72 -7.51 8.15
C GLN A 60 0.44 -7.25 8.98
N ASP A 61 -0.61 -8.07 8.80
CA ASP A 61 -1.92 -7.93 9.45
C ASP A 61 -2.59 -6.55 9.28
N ASP A 62 -2.33 -5.86 8.16
CA ASP A 62 -2.77 -4.48 7.92
C ASP A 62 -2.20 -3.45 8.94
N TYR A 63 -1.02 -3.70 9.49
CA TYR A 63 -0.28 -2.79 10.36
C TYR A 63 1.05 -2.35 9.75
N CYS A 64 1.49 -1.16 10.16
CA CYS A 64 2.82 -0.67 9.82
C CYS A 64 3.87 -1.59 10.44
N ALA A 65 4.76 -2.13 9.61
CA ALA A 65 5.78 -3.08 10.06
C ALA A 65 6.81 -2.49 11.03
N ILE A 66 6.82 -1.17 11.24
CA ILE A 66 7.72 -0.50 12.19
C ILE A 66 6.98 -0.05 13.44
N CYS A 67 5.98 0.85 13.33
CA CYS A 67 5.30 1.38 14.52
C CYS A 67 4.11 0.55 14.98
N GLY A 68 3.63 -0.41 14.19
CA GLY A 68 2.45 -1.20 14.53
C GLY A 68 1.12 -0.43 14.44
N ASP A 69 1.10 0.77 13.85
CA ASP A 69 -0.14 1.53 13.65
C ASP A 69 -0.88 1.05 12.39
N SER A 70 -2.21 1.17 12.44
CA SER A 70 -3.09 1.01 11.27
C SER A 70 -3.65 2.36 10.84
N PRO A 71 -4.17 2.50 9.60
CA PRO A 71 -4.70 3.76 9.10
C PRO A 71 -5.90 4.32 9.88
N GLY A 72 -6.60 3.48 10.68
CA GLY A 72 -7.89 3.83 11.28
C GLY A 72 -8.97 4.17 10.24
N ASP A 73 -10.18 4.54 10.70
CA ASP A 73 -11.36 4.71 9.84
C ASP A 73 -11.24 5.84 8.79
N GLY A 74 -10.27 6.74 8.95
CA GLY A 74 -10.03 7.86 8.04
C GLY A 74 -9.30 7.51 6.73
N ALA A 75 -8.86 6.27 6.53
CA ALA A 75 -8.10 5.89 5.32
C ALA A 75 -8.89 5.81 4.03
N ALA A 76 -10.22 5.70 4.11
CA ALA A 76 -11.09 5.62 2.94
C ALA A 76 -11.11 6.96 2.17
N SER A 77 -11.03 8.09 2.88
CA SER A 77 -11.18 9.43 2.35
C SER A 77 -9.89 10.24 2.53
N GLY A 78 -8.83 9.88 1.80
CA GLY A 78 -7.56 10.58 1.90
C GLY A 78 -6.41 10.10 1.01
N PRO A 79 -5.22 10.74 1.14
CA PRO A 79 -4.00 10.25 0.51
C PRO A 79 -3.70 8.81 0.94
N ILE A 80 -2.94 8.06 0.13
CA ILE A 80 -2.60 6.67 0.46
C ILE A 80 -1.82 6.69 1.77
N TRP A 81 -2.35 6.03 2.80
CA TRP A 81 -1.67 5.89 4.08
C TRP A 81 -0.42 5.02 3.93
N TRP A 82 -0.59 3.87 3.29
CA TRP A 82 0.46 2.91 3.04
C TRP A 82 1.45 3.37 1.97
N GLN A 83 2.71 3.48 2.35
CA GLN A 83 3.82 3.71 1.45
C GLN A 83 4.56 2.40 1.22
N ILE A 84 4.86 2.10 -0.04
CA ILE A 84 5.75 0.99 -0.40
C ILE A 84 7.17 1.44 -0.09
N ASP A 85 7.72 0.87 0.97
CA ASP A 85 9.10 1.08 1.36
C ASP A 85 10.03 0.12 0.60
N HIS A 86 11.20 0.63 0.23
CA HIS A 86 12.17 -0.12 -0.56
C HIS A 86 13.60 0.33 -0.27
N ASP A 87 14.53 -0.59 -0.49
CA ASP A 87 15.95 -0.32 -0.33
C ASP A 87 16.48 0.58 -1.47
N HIS A 88 16.84 1.81 -1.09
CA HIS A 88 17.41 2.81 -1.98
C HIS A 88 18.86 2.51 -2.42
N ALA A 89 19.56 1.58 -1.76
CA ALA A 89 20.87 1.11 -2.22
C ALA A 89 20.77 0.17 -3.44
N CYS A 90 19.60 -0.45 -3.66
CA CYS A 90 19.36 -1.35 -4.77
C CYS A 90 18.99 -0.60 -6.07
N CYS A 91 17.85 0.12 -6.08
CA CYS A 91 17.36 0.86 -7.24
C CYS A 91 16.17 1.78 -6.86
N THR A 92 15.68 2.56 -7.84
CA THR A 92 14.51 3.45 -7.69
C THR A 92 13.14 2.76 -7.66
N GLY A 93 13.11 1.42 -7.67
CA GLY A 93 11.89 0.62 -7.54
C GLY A 93 11.91 -0.67 -8.36
N CYS A 94 11.95 -1.81 -7.67
CA CYS A 94 11.77 -3.13 -8.26
C CYS A 94 11.21 -4.12 -7.23
N PRO A 95 10.69 -5.29 -7.65
CA PRO A 95 10.11 -6.24 -6.72
C PRO A 95 11.08 -6.82 -5.69
N LYS A 96 12.40 -6.77 -5.97
CA LYS A 96 13.44 -7.32 -5.09
C LYS A 96 13.83 -6.36 -3.95
N CYS A 97 13.71 -5.05 -4.16
CA CYS A 97 14.11 -4.06 -3.16
C CYS A 97 12.97 -3.66 -2.23
N VAL A 98 11.72 -3.99 -2.57
CA VAL A 98 10.58 -3.72 -1.68
C VAL A 98 10.77 -4.49 -0.37
N ARG A 99 10.65 -3.76 0.74
CA ARG A 99 10.80 -4.30 2.10
C ARG A 99 9.46 -4.55 2.76
N GLY A 100 8.50 -3.65 2.60
CA GLY A 100 7.20 -3.74 3.23
C GLY A 100 6.31 -2.54 2.93
N LEU A 101 5.16 -2.49 3.60
CA LEU A 101 4.29 -1.32 3.62
C LEU A 101 4.44 -0.62 4.97
N LEU A 102 4.70 0.68 4.93
CA LEU A 102 4.84 1.52 6.11
C LEU A 102 3.80 2.62 6.10
N CYS A 103 3.42 3.13 7.28
CA CYS A 103 2.69 4.39 7.34
C CYS A 103 3.58 5.53 6.81
N LEU A 104 2.98 6.60 6.29
CA LEU A 104 3.70 7.75 5.77
C LEU A 104 4.75 8.31 6.76
N PRO A 105 4.45 8.50 8.07
CA PRO A 105 5.45 8.96 9.04
C PRO A 105 6.68 8.05 9.16
N CYS A 106 6.48 6.72 9.27
CA CYS A 106 7.59 5.77 9.38
C CYS A 106 8.41 5.72 8.10
N ASN A 107 7.77 5.72 6.93
CA ASN A 107 8.46 5.67 5.64
C ASN A 107 9.38 6.90 5.44
N VAL A 108 8.85 8.10 5.71
CA VAL A 108 9.63 9.35 5.60
C VAL A 108 10.80 9.34 6.60
N ARG A 109 10.53 8.96 7.85
CA ARG A 109 11.56 8.94 8.90
C ARG A 109 12.66 7.91 8.62
N LEU A 110 12.31 6.72 8.12
CA LEU A 110 13.28 5.71 7.69
C LEU A 110 14.18 6.23 6.58
N GLY A 111 13.62 6.91 5.57
CA GLY A 111 14.42 7.53 4.52
C GLY A 111 15.42 8.57 5.04
N HIS A 112 15.01 9.39 6.02
CA HIS A 112 15.93 10.32 6.70
C HIS A 112 16.99 9.60 7.52
N TYR A 113 16.61 8.56 8.25
CA TYR A 113 17.52 7.76 9.05
C TYR A 113 18.61 7.12 8.19
N GLU A 114 18.24 6.47 7.08
CA GLU A 114 19.20 5.88 6.13
C GLU A 114 20.14 6.91 5.49
N ASP A 115 19.62 8.09 5.15
CA ASP A 115 20.43 9.18 4.62
C ASP A 115 21.45 9.68 5.64
N GLN A 116 21.07 9.80 6.91
CA GLN A 116 21.99 10.14 7.99
C GLN A 116 23.03 9.06 8.23
N LEU A 117 22.62 7.78 8.26
CA LEU A 117 23.54 6.63 8.37
C LEU A 117 24.59 6.64 7.26
N ARG A 118 24.19 6.84 5.99
CA ARG A 118 25.13 6.95 4.86
C ARG A 118 26.12 8.11 5.00
N ARG A 119 25.73 9.17 5.71
CA ARG A 119 26.56 10.35 6.00
C ARG A 119 27.38 10.21 7.28
N GLY A 120 27.39 9.05 7.93
CA GLY A 120 28.09 8.81 9.19
C GLY A 120 27.50 9.55 10.37
N ARG A 121 26.22 9.94 10.30
CA ARG A 121 25.49 10.60 11.39
C ARG A 121 24.48 9.60 11.96
N LEU A 122 24.66 9.22 13.22
CA LEU A 122 23.66 8.40 13.90
C LEU A 122 22.55 9.32 14.41
N ASP A 123 21.38 9.25 13.78
CA ASP A 123 20.16 9.82 14.37
C ASP A 123 19.65 8.85 15.44
N GLY A 124 19.31 9.37 16.62
CA GLY A 124 18.76 8.60 17.73
C GLY A 124 17.30 8.21 17.48
N TRP A 125 17.04 7.45 16.41
CA TRP A 125 15.69 6.98 16.12
C TRP A 125 15.24 5.94 17.15
N ARG A 126 14.44 6.39 18.13
CA ARG A 126 13.94 5.58 19.26
C ARG A 126 12.56 4.96 19.01
N VAL A 127 12.27 4.51 17.80
CA VAL A 127 11.06 3.70 17.54
C VAL A 127 11.46 2.23 17.51
N GLN A 128 10.60 1.36 18.03
CA GLN A 128 10.86 -0.08 18.11
C GLN A 128 10.94 -0.70 16.69
N ASN A 129 11.71 -1.78 16.57
CA ASN A 129 11.68 -2.74 15.45
C ASN A 129 12.20 -2.25 14.08
N VAL A 130 12.96 -1.15 14.03
CA VAL A 130 13.60 -0.70 12.77
C VAL A 130 14.64 -1.71 12.29
N ASP A 131 15.56 -2.10 13.17
CA ASP A 131 16.61 -3.06 12.85
C ASP A 131 16.01 -4.42 12.45
N ASP A 132 14.97 -4.85 13.15
CA ASP A 132 14.23 -6.08 12.82
C ASP A 132 13.55 -5.99 11.45
N TYR A 133 12.91 -4.86 11.14
CA TYR A 133 12.29 -4.61 9.85
C TYR A 133 13.32 -4.60 8.71
N LEU A 134 14.48 -3.98 8.93
CA LEU A 134 15.56 -3.94 7.95
C LEU A 134 16.22 -5.32 7.75
N ALA A 135 16.39 -6.09 8.82
CA ALA A 135 16.97 -7.43 8.77
C ALA A 135 16.00 -8.48 8.21
N ASN A 136 14.71 -8.35 8.53
CA ASN A 136 13.66 -9.31 8.19
C ASN A 136 12.47 -8.64 7.48
N PRO A 137 12.67 -8.07 6.28
CA PRO A 137 11.65 -7.31 5.59
C PRO A 137 10.43 -8.18 5.22
N PRO A 138 9.19 -7.79 5.60
CA PRO A 138 7.97 -8.55 5.37
C PRO A 138 7.79 -9.03 3.92
N ALA A 139 8.08 -8.17 2.94
CA ALA A 139 7.90 -8.45 1.52
C ALA A 139 8.79 -9.58 0.97
N GLN A 140 9.89 -9.88 1.67
CA GLN A 140 10.83 -10.93 1.29
C GLN A 140 10.49 -12.29 1.89
N SER A 141 9.56 -12.35 2.87
CA SER A 141 9.12 -13.59 3.50
C SER A 141 8.51 -14.57 2.48
N THR A 142 8.63 -15.86 2.76
CA THR A 142 8.05 -16.93 1.94
C THR A 142 6.53 -16.82 1.86
N GLU A 143 5.87 -16.43 2.94
CA GLU A 143 4.42 -16.24 2.98
C GLU A 143 3.96 -15.02 2.18
N ALA A 144 4.69 -13.90 2.26
CA ALA A 144 4.40 -12.76 1.38
C ALA A 144 4.50 -13.17 -0.09
N ARG A 145 5.44 -14.05 -0.48
CA ARG A 145 5.65 -14.53 -1.87
C ARG A 145 4.47 -15.31 -2.46
N LYS A 146 3.62 -15.92 -1.63
CA LYS A 146 2.43 -16.66 -2.06
C LYS A 146 1.24 -15.71 -2.18
N LEU A 147 0.59 -15.71 -3.34
CA LEU A 147 -0.69 -15.02 -3.51
C LEU A 147 -1.82 -15.94 -3.05
N HIS A 148 -2.74 -15.39 -2.29
CA HIS A 148 -4.00 -16.02 -1.91
C HIS A 148 -5.15 -15.45 -2.74
N PRO A 149 -6.27 -16.18 -2.88
CA PRO A 149 -7.48 -15.64 -3.51
C PRO A 149 -7.87 -14.27 -2.96
N ASP A 150 -7.79 -14.11 -1.63
CA ASP A 150 -8.10 -12.88 -0.89
C ASP A 150 -7.17 -11.70 -1.18
N ASP A 151 -6.06 -11.91 -1.91
CA ASP A 151 -5.21 -10.81 -2.36
C ASP A 151 -5.75 -10.13 -3.63
N ASN A 152 -6.76 -10.71 -4.29
CA ASN A 152 -7.36 -10.19 -5.53
C ASN A 152 -8.74 -9.58 -5.26
N GLY A 153 -9.23 -8.73 -6.19
CA GLY A 153 -10.61 -8.23 -6.16
C GLY A 153 -10.87 -7.08 -5.18
N TRP A 154 -9.83 -6.41 -4.67
CA TRP A 154 -9.92 -5.20 -3.87
C TRP A 154 -8.54 -4.55 -3.64
N ALA A 155 -8.52 -3.34 -3.09
CA ALA A 155 -7.31 -2.60 -2.75
C ALA A 155 -7.13 -2.50 -1.23
N ARG A 156 -6.50 -3.50 -0.59
CA ARG A 156 -6.22 -3.55 0.86
C ARG A 156 -5.51 -2.30 1.38
N VAL A 157 -4.73 -1.63 0.52
CA VAL A 157 -4.09 -0.35 0.82
C VAL A 157 -5.06 0.82 1.10
N ARG A 158 -6.37 0.65 0.90
CA ARG A 158 -7.40 1.67 1.15
C ARG A 158 -8.41 1.30 2.23
N TYR A 159 -8.49 0.03 2.59
CA TYR A 159 -9.45 -0.47 3.56
C TYR A 159 -8.74 -0.77 4.87
N THR A 160 -9.42 -0.51 5.99
CA THR A 160 -8.90 -0.84 7.31
C THR A 160 -9.13 -2.31 7.61
N ALA A 161 -8.43 -2.81 8.62
CA ALA A 161 -8.66 -4.16 9.10
C ALA A 161 -10.14 -4.42 9.54
N PHE A 162 -10.85 -3.34 9.90
CA PHE A 162 -12.21 -3.39 10.40
C PHE A 162 -13.27 -3.41 9.29
N THR A 163 -13.04 -2.75 8.16
CA THR A 163 -14.00 -2.74 7.05
C THR A 163 -14.00 -4.06 6.26
N TRP A 164 -12.89 -4.83 6.23
CA TRP A 164 -12.90 -6.15 5.60
C TRP A 164 -13.64 -7.22 6.41
N ARG A 165 -13.58 -7.15 7.75
CA ARG A 165 -14.36 -8.05 8.62
C ARG A 165 -15.87 -7.88 8.45
N THR A 166 -16.33 -6.70 8.03
CA THR A 166 -17.76 -6.44 7.76
C THR A 166 -18.16 -6.72 6.31
N LEU A 167 -17.24 -6.57 5.34
CA LEU A 167 -17.51 -6.89 3.93
C LEU A 167 -17.48 -8.39 3.60
N THR A 168 -16.65 -9.17 4.29
CA THR A 168 -16.63 -10.65 4.17
C THR A 168 -17.97 -11.29 4.58
N TRP A 169 -18.76 -10.62 5.43
CA TRP A 169 -20.11 -11.05 5.81
C TRP A 169 -21.20 -10.73 4.78
N LYS A 170 -20.93 -9.90 3.77
CA LYS A 170 -21.94 -9.47 2.78
C LYS A 170 -21.95 -10.26 1.46
N ARG A 171 -21.13 -11.30 1.32
CA ARG A 171 -21.18 -12.22 0.16
C ARG A 171 -21.49 -13.66 0.60
N GLN A 172 -22.63 -13.86 1.27
CA GLN A 172 -23.37 -15.13 1.24
C GLN A 172 -24.86 -14.81 1.32
N GLY A 173 -25.49 -14.72 0.16
CA GLY A 173 -26.92 -14.52 -0.04
C GLY A 173 -27.25 -14.77 -1.50
#